data_AF-A0A2N5PMX0-F1
#
_entry.id   AF-A0A2N5PMX0-F1
#
_cell.length_a   1.000
_cell.length_b   1.000
_cell.length_c   1.000
_cell.angle_alpha   90.00
_cell.angle_beta   90.00
_cell.angle_gamma   90.00
#
_symmetry.space_group_name_H-M   'P 1'
#
loop_
_entity.id
_entity.type
_entity.pdbx_description
1 polymer ?
#
loop_
_entity_poly.entity_id
_entity_poly.type
_entity_poly.pdbx_seq_one_letter_code
_entity_poly.pdbx_strand_id
1 'polypeptide(L)'
;MKGGFRMTPKQKKFCLEYASSGNATESAIKAGYSKKTARSIGQENLTKPDIQKFLQELAEQMASQKIANAKEMQEVLTSIIRQELDEEVIVVEGCGDGISEAVIKKKKPSTRDAIKAIETLAKMQGLFDTSTNVNLVIPVFSGEEDLEE
;
A
#
# COMPACT_ATOMS: atom_id res chain seq x y z
N MET A 1 27.86 26.62 2.69
CA MET A 1 27.50 25.19 2.70
C MET A 1 26.80 24.88 4.02
N LYS A 2 25.47 24.64 4.02
CA LYS A 2 24.73 24.31 5.26
C LYS A 2 25.15 22.91 5.69
N GLY A 3 25.82 22.80 6.85
CA GLY A 3 26.31 21.54 7.40
C GLY A 3 25.16 20.58 7.67
N GLY A 4 25.08 19.50 6.87
CA GLY A 4 24.13 18.42 7.12
C GLY A 4 24.53 17.70 8.40
N PHE A 5 23.73 17.86 9.45
CA PHE A 5 23.96 17.18 10.72
C PHE A 5 23.71 15.69 10.50
N ARG A 6 24.78 14.91 10.36
CA ARG A 6 24.70 13.45 10.23
C ARG A 6 24.13 12.87 11.54
N MET A 7 22.99 12.19 11.42
CA MET A 7 22.32 11.55 12.54
C MET A 7 23.24 10.56 13.27
N THR A 8 23.35 10.72 14.59
CA THR A 8 24.20 9.86 15.43
C THR A 8 23.61 8.45 15.60
N PRO A 9 24.42 7.42 15.91
CA PRO A 9 23.92 6.06 16.12
C PRO A 9 22.82 5.97 17.20
N LYS A 10 22.91 6.79 18.26
CA LYS A 10 21.88 6.85 19.32
C LYS A 10 20.56 7.43 18.81
N GLN A 11 20.62 8.46 17.96
CA GLN A 11 19.41 9.02 17.34
C GLN A 11 18.78 8.04 16.34
N LYS A 12 19.58 7.28 15.57
CA LYS A 12 19.06 6.21 14.71
C LYS A 12 18.30 5.17 15.52
N LYS A 13 18.91 4.70 16.62
CA LYS A 13 18.30 3.73 17.52
C LYS A 13 17.01 4.28 18.15
N PHE A 14 17.00 5.55 18.55
CA PHE A 14 15.79 6.22 19.02
C PHE A 14 14.66 6.19 17.99
N CYS A 15 14.95 6.50 16.73
CA CYS A 15 13.94 6.50 15.66
C CYS A 15 13.33 5.11 15.45
N LEU A 16 14.16 4.06 15.41
CA LEU A 16 13.69 2.68 15.24
C LEU A 16 12.78 2.23 16.40
N GLU A 17 13.19 2.52 17.64
CA GLU A 17 12.39 2.20 18.83
C GLU A 17 11.09 3.00 18.86
N TYR A 18 11.13 4.29 18.46
CA TYR A 18 9.95 5.15 18.41
C TYR A 18 8.95 4.74 17.31
N ALA A 19 9.45 4.32 16.14
CA ALA A 19 8.62 3.78 15.07
C ALA A 19 7.85 2.51 15.51
N SER A 20 8.40 1.74 16.45
CA SER A 20 7.77 0.54 17.00
C SER A 20 6.82 0.84 18.19
N SER A 21 7.25 1.68 19.14
CA SER A 21 6.54 1.88 20.41
C SER A 21 5.59 3.09 20.44
N GLY A 22 5.81 4.10 19.59
CA GLY A 22 5.12 5.40 19.67
C GLY A 22 5.44 6.22 20.93
N ASN A 23 6.31 5.74 21.83
CA ASN A 23 6.60 6.38 23.11
C ASN A 23 8.01 6.99 23.14
N ALA A 24 8.08 8.32 23.13
CA ALA A 24 9.35 9.05 23.09
C ALA A 24 10.26 8.78 24.31
N THR A 25 9.68 8.61 25.50
CA THR A 25 10.47 8.42 26.72
C THR A 25 11.06 7.02 26.74
N GLU A 26 10.26 6.01 26.41
CA GLU A 26 10.70 4.61 26.37
C GLU A 26 11.75 4.39 25.27
N SER A 27 11.52 4.96 24.09
CA SER A 27 12.45 4.88 22.97
C SER A 27 13.78 5.54 23.28
N ALA A 28 13.79 6.65 24.02
CA ALA A 28 15.03 7.28 24.47
C ALA A 28 15.80 6.38 25.46
N ILE A 29 15.11 5.68 26.36
CA ILE A 29 15.76 4.74 27.29
C ILE A 29 16.40 3.58 26.51
N LYS A 30 15.64 2.95 25.59
CA LYS A 30 16.14 1.83 24.77
C LYS A 30 17.27 2.25 23.81
N ALA A 31 17.25 3.50 23.35
CA ALA A 31 18.31 4.11 22.56
C ALA A 31 19.62 4.36 23.32
N GLY A 32 19.63 4.21 24.65
CA GLY A 32 20.83 4.38 25.48
C GLY A 32 21.04 5.80 25.99
N TYR A 33 19.95 6.57 26.17
CA TYR A 33 19.96 7.82 26.94
C TYR A 33 19.72 7.55 28.43
N SER A 34 20.19 8.46 29.28
CA SER A 34 20.00 8.34 30.73
C SER A 34 18.52 8.38 31.09
N LYS A 35 18.06 7.46 31.95
CA LYS A 35 16.67 7.40 32.42
C LYS A 35 16.22 8.73 33.05
N LYS A 36 17.12 9.45 33.72
CA LYS A 36 16.81 10.75 34.35
C LYS A 36 16.46 11.84 33.34
N THR A 37 17.02 11.79 32.13
CA THR A 37 16.84 12.81 31.09
C THR A 37 16.05 12.31 29.87
N ALA A 38 15.70 11.03 29.82
CA ALA A 38 15.04 10.39 28.68
C ALA A 38 13.73 11.07 28.27
N ARG A 39 12.93 11.56 29.23
CA ARG A 39 11.70 12.30 28.94
C ARG A 39 11.98 13.58 28.16
N SER A 40 12.94 14.39 28.62
CA SER A 40 13.32 15.65 27.98
C SER A 40 13.97 15.41 26.63
N ILE A 41 14.92 14.47 26.56
CA ILE A 41 15.67 14.14 25.34
C ILE A 41 14.74 13.53 24.29
N GLY A 42 13.78 12.68 24.68
CA GLY A 42 12.81 12.11 23.75
C GLY A 42 11.99 13.19 23.06
N GLN A 43 11.47 14.16 23.81
CA GLN A 43 10.73 15.28 23.24
C GLN A 43 11.61 16.19 22.38
N GLU A 44 12.81 16.50 22.84
CA GLU A 44 13.79 17.29 22.07
C GLU A 44 14.20 16.58 20.77
N ASN A 45 14.33 15.25 20.78
CA ASN A 45 14.65 14.51 19.57
C ASN A 45 13.51 14.58 18.55
N LEU A 46 12.25 14.57 18.97
CA LEU A 46 11.10 14.67 18.07
C LEU A 46 10.97 16.06 17.41
N THR A 47 11.59 17.11 17.95
CA THR A 47 11.58 18.45 17.33
C THR A 47 12.74 18.66 16.35
N LYS A 48 13.72 17.75 16.29
CA LYS A 48 14.87 17.88 15.40
C LYS A 48 14.48 17.53 13.96
N PRO A 49 14.71 18.42 12.97
CA PRO A 49 14.34 18.18 11.58
C PRO A 49 14.92 16.89 10.98
N ASP A 50 16.19 16.58 11.30
CA ASP A 50 16.84 15.36 10.79
C ASP A 50 16.19 14.07 11.30
N ILE A 51 15.69 14.09 12.54
CA ILE A 51 15.00 12.96 13.16
C ILE A 51 13.59 12.82 12.59
N GLN A 52 12.87 13.93 12.41
CA GLN A 52 11.55 13.93 11.77
C GLN A 52 11.65 13.39 10.34
N LYS A 53 12.64 13.85 9.58
CA LYS A 53 12.88 13.36 8.21
C LYS A 53 13.14 11.85 8.19
N PHE A 54 13.98 11.35 9.09
CA PHE A 54 14.27 9.91 9.14
C PHE A 54 13.07 9.07 9.59
N LEU A 55 12.26 9.57 10.52
CA LEU A 55 11.00 8.91 10.90
C LEU A 55 10.01 8.86 9.73
N GLN A 56 9.95 9.92 8.92
CA GLN A 56 9.15 9.94 7.70
C GLN A 56 9.67 8.93 6.67
N GLU A 57 10.98 8.89 6.42
CA GLU A 57 11.60 7.89 5.54
C GLU A 57 11.31 6.46 6.01
N LEU A 58 11.37 6.20 7.31
CA LEU A 58 11.00 4.90 7.89
C LEU A 58 9.52 4.57 7.69
N ALA A 59 8.63 5.55 7.88
CA ALA A 59 7.20 5.37 7.66
C ALA A 59 6.90 5.04 6.18
N GLU A 60 7.55 5.75 5.25
CA GLU A 60 7.44 5.50 3.81
C GLU A 60 8.00 4.13 3.42
N GLN A 61 9.13 3.72 4.00
CA GLN A 61 9.68 2.37 3.78
C GLN A 61 8.75 1.28 4.31
N MET A 62 8.21 1.44 5.52
CA MET A 62 7.25 0.48 6.07
C MET A 62 5.94 0.44 5.28
N ALA A 63 5.47 1.59 4.79
CA ALA A 63 4.30 1.65 3.92
C ALA A 63 4.57 0.96 2.59
N SER A 64 5.73 1.21 1.97
CA SER A 64 6.16 0.57 0.73
C SER A 64 6.38 -0.93 0.87
N GLN A 65 6.72 -1.45 2.05
CA GLN A 65 6.83 -2.90 2.27
C GLN A 65 5.47 -3.59 2.47
N LYS A 66 4.46 -2.86 2.96
CA LYS A 66 3.11 -3.41 3.19
C LYS A 66 2.19 -3.24 1.99
N ILE A 67 2.41 -2.21 1.19
CA ILE A 67 1.63 -1.89 0.00
C ILE A 67 2.38 -2.41 -1.21
N ALA A 68 1.75 -3.29 -1.98
CA ALA A 68 2.31 -3.75 -3.23
C ALA A 68 2.53 -2.58 -4.19
N ASN A 69 3.76 -2.40 -4.65
CA ASN A 69 4.08 -1.37 -5.64
C ASN A 69 3.52 -1.78 -7.03
N ALA A 70 3.33 -0.82 -7.94
CA ALA A 70 2.86 -1.08 -9.30
C ALA A 70 3.69 -2.16 -10.03
N LYS A 71 5.00 -2.19 -9.80
CA LYS A 71 5.88 -3.23 -10.34
C LYS A 71 5.58 -4.61 -9.78
N GLU A 72 5.42 -4.73 -8.46
CA GLU A 72 5.09 -6.00 -7.80
C GLU A 72 3.71 -6.50 -8.24
N MET A 73 2.73 -5.59 -8.40
CA MET A 73 1.43 -5.94 -8.97
C MET A 73 1.56 -6.48 -10.39
N GLN A 74 2.39 -5.86 -11.25
CA GLN A 74 2.62 -6.36 -12.60
C GLN A 74 3.30 -7.73 -12.62
N GLU A 75 4.27 -7.96 -11.73
CA GLU A 75 4.94 -9.25 -11.58
C GLU A 75 3.94 -10.35 -11.17
N VAL A 76 3.09 -10.09 -10.17
CA VAL A 76 2.04 -11.03 -9.75
C VAL A 76 1.06 -11.32 -10.88
N LEU A 77 0.55 -10.30 -11.57
CA LEU A 77 -0.35 -10.48 -12.71
C LEU A 77 0.32 -11.31 -13.82
N THR A 78 1.62 -11.10 -14.06
CA THR A 78 2.39 -11.89 -15.03
C THR A 78 2.52 -13.35 -14.61
N SER A 79 2.77 -13.63 -13.32
CA SER A 79 2.84 -15.01 -12.82
C SER A 79 1.50 -15.74 -12.88
N ILE A 80 0.37 -15.03 -12.70
CA ILE A 80 -0.98 -15.59 -12.94
C ILE A 80 -1.13 -16.00 -14.42
N ILE A 81 -0.73 -15.14 -15.35
CA ILE A 81 -0.80 -15.40 -16.79
C ILE A 81 0.07 -16.60 -17.19
N ARG A 82 1.25 -16.73 -16.57
CA ARG A 82 2.18 -17.85 -16.79
C ARG A 82 1.80 -19.14 -16.06
N GLN A 83 0.73 -19.13 -15.25
CA GLN A 83 0.28 -20.27 -14.44
C GLN A 83 1.35 -20.77 -13.45
N GLU A 84 2.20 -19.86 -12.96
CA GLU A 84 3.27 -20.19 -12.02
C GLU A 84 2.75 -20.35 -10.59
N LEU A 85 1.62 -19.73 -10.26
CA LEU A 85 0.98 -19.83 -8.95
C LEU A 85 0.08 -21.07 -8.85
N ASP A 86 -0.11 -21.56 -7.63
CA ASP A 86 -1.09 -22.61 -7.29
C ASP A 86 -2.15 -22.02 -6.37
N GLU A 87 -3.42 -22.29 -6.67
CA GLU A 87 -4.58 -21.92 -5.87
C GLU A 87 -5.11 -23.14 -5.12
N GLU A 88 -5.45 -22.96 -3.85
CA GLU A 88 -6.08 -24.00 -3.04
C GLU A 88 -7.60 -23.93 -3.21
N VAL A 89 -8.20 -25.02 -3.69
CA VAL A 89 -9.64 -25.14 -3.90
C VAL A 89 -10.19 -26.32 -3.09
N ILE A 90 -11.35 -26.10 -2.46
CA ILE A 90 -12.08 -27.16 -1.76
C ILE A 90 -12.89 -27.91 -2.81
N VAL A 91 -12.59 -29.20 -2.98
CA VAL A 91 -13.30 -30.10 -3.87
C VAL A 91 -14.06 -31.11 -3.02
N VAL A 92 -15.33 -31.31 -3.34
CA VAL A 92 -16.13 -32.36 -2.71
C VAL A 92 -15.94 -33.63 -3.52
N GLU A 93 -15.34 -34.65 -2.91
CA GLU A 93 -15.17 -35.96 -3.52
C GLU A 93 -16.19 -36.93 -2.94
N GLY A 94 -16.85 -37.69 -3.82
CA GLY A 94 -17.73 -38.77 -3.40
C GLY A 94 -16.91 -40.00 -3.05
N CYS A 95 -16.92 -40.40 -1.78
CA CYS A 95 -16.17 -41.55 -1.29
C CYS A 95 -16.93 -42.89 -1.47
N GLY A 96 -18.07 -42.87 -2.16
CA GLY A 96 -19.01 -44.00 -2.21
C GLY A 96 -20.06 -43.94 -1.09
N ASP A 97 -21.11 -44.75 -1.19
CA ASP A 97 -22.19 -44.88 -0.19
C ASP A 97 -22.92 -43.57 0.20
N GLY A 98 -22.97 -42.59 -0.71
CA GLY A 98 -23.63 -41.31 -0.46
C GLY A 98 -22.87 -40.38 0.49
N ILE A 99 -21.62 -40.72 0.85
CA ILE A 99 -20.76 -39.89 1.70
C ILE A 99 -19.88 -39.00 0.82
N SER A 100 -19.85 -37.72 1.16
CA SER A 100 -19.05 -36.70 0.49
C SER A 100 -18.06 -36.09 1.48
N GLU A 101 -16.78 -36.03 1.10
CA GLU A 101 -15.73 -35.42 1.91
C GLU A 101 -15.15 -34.21 1.19
N ALA A 102 -14.92 -33.13 1.94
CA ALA A 102 -14.33 -31.91 1.43
C ALA A 102 -12.79 -32.00 1.52
N VAL A 103 -12.12 -32.08 0.37
CA VAL A 103 -10.65 -32.19 0.28
C VAL A 103 -10.09 -30.91 -0.33
N ILE A 104 -9.03 -30.37 0.29
CA ILE A 104 -8.29 -29.23 -0.25
C ILE A 104 -7.32 -29.75 -1.31
N LYS A 105 -7.48 -29.29 -2.55
CA LYS A 105 -6.56 -29.60 -3.67
C LYS A 105 -5.96 -28.33 -4.24
N LYS A 106 -4.71 -28.45 -4.70
CA LYS A 106 -4.01 -27.39 -5.42
C LYS A 106 -4.36 -27.46 -6.90
N LYS A 107 -4.75 -26.33 -7.48
CA LYS A 107 -5.09 -26.18 -8.89
C LYS A 107 -4.38 -24.94 -9.44
N LYS A 108 -4.02 -24.96 -10.73
CA LYS A 108 -3.55 -23.76 -11.44
C LYS A 108 -4.67 -22.69 -11.54
N PRO A 109 -4.31 -21.40 -11.61
CA PRO A 109 -5.25 -20.31 -11.84
C PRO A 109 -6.18 -20.63 -13.00
N SER A 110 -7.45 -20.29 -12.83
CA SER A 110 -8.42 -20.55 -13.89
C SER A 110 -8.16 -19.66 -15.11
N THR A 111 -8.57 -20.10 -16.30
CA THR A 111 -8.46 -19.29 -17.53
C THR A 111 -9.17 -17.95 -17.37
N ARG A 112 -10.25 -17.88 -16.57
CA ARG A 112 -10.96 -16.64 -16.28
C ARG A 112 -10.08 -15.64 -15.53
N ASP A 113 -9.30 -16.12 -14.56
CA ASP A 113 -8.44 -15.27 -13.74
C ASP A 113 -7.21 -14.81 -14.54
N ALA A 114 -6.67 -15.67 -15.39
CA ALA A 114 -5.66 -15.29 -16.37
C ALA A 114 -6.16 -14.20 -17.35
N ILE A 115 -7.37 -14.33 -17.90
CA ILE A 115 -7.95 -13.31 -18.80
C ILE A 115 -8.11 -11.97 -18.09
N LYS A 116 -8.61 -11.97 -16.84
CA LYS A 116 -8.73 -10.74 -16.04
C LYS A 116 -7.37 -10.10 -15.76
N ALA A 117 -6.35 -10.92 -15.50
CA ALA A 117 -4.99 -10.42 -15.29
C ALA A 117 -4.42 -9.77 -16.56
N ILE A 118 -4.66 -10.38 -17.74
CA ILE A 118 -4.27 -9.82 -19.04
C ILE A 118 -4.97 -8.48 -19.29
N GLU A 119 -6.29 -8.41 -19.11
CA GLU A 119 -7.03 -7.16 -19.28
C GLU A 119 -6.51 -6.05 -18.37
N THR A 120 -6.25 -6.38 -17.11
CA THR A 120 -5.74 -5.42 -16.12
C THR A 120 -4.37 -4.89 -16.54
N LEU A 121 -3.45 -5.77 -16.94
CA LEU A 121 -2.14 -5.37 -17.46
C LEU A 121 -2.24 -4.53 -18.73
N ALA A 122 -3.12 -4.91 -19.66
CA ALA A 122 -3.29 -4.17 -20.91
C ALA A 122 -3.87 -2.77 -20.66
N LYS A 123 -4.78 -2.60 -19.69
CA LYS A 123 -5.25 -1.27 -19.22
C LYS A 123 -4.10 -0.45 -18.64
N MET A 124 -3.26 -1.07 -17.81
CA MET A 124 -2.08 -0.40 -17.24
C MET A 124 -1.07 0.04 -18.32
N GLN A 125 -0.96 -0.70 -19.43
CA GLN A 125 -0.08 -0.36 -20.55
C GLN A 125 -0.70 0.65 -21.54
N GLY A 126 -1.93 1.11 -21.30
CA GLY A 126 -2.62 2.03 -22.20
C GLY A 126 -3.02 1.40 -23.53
N LEU A 127 -3.14 0.07 -23.60
CA LEU A 127 -3.58 -0.65 -24.80
C LEU A 127 -5.09 -0.51 -25.07
N PHE A 128 -5.84 0.04 -24.12
CA PHE A 128 -7.26 0.33 -24.29
C PHE A 128 -7.48 1.83 -24.46
N ASP A 129 -8.16 2.22 -25.52
CA ASP A 129 -8.70 3.57 -25.67
C ASP A 129 -9.85 3.77 -24.69
N THR A 130 -9.63 4.59 -23.66
CA THR A 130 -10.66 5.03 -22.71
C THR A 130 -11.28 6.38 -23.08
N SER A 131 -11.06 6.85 -24.32
CA SER A 131 -11.61 8.12 -24.81
C SER A 131 -13.13 8.02 -25.01
N THR A 132 -13.90 8.37 -23.99
CA THR A 132 -15.33 8.64 -24.12
C THR A 132 -15.54 10.03 -24.70
N ASN A 133 -15.95 10.11 -25.96
CA ASN A 133 -16.46 11.36 -26.54
C ASN A 133 -17.82 11.67 -25.90
N VAL A 134 -17.84 12.59 -24.93
CA VAL A 134 -19.08 13.08 -24.33
C VAL A 134 -19.55 14.31 -25.10
N ASN A 135 -20.57 14.15 -25.94
CA ASN A 135 -21.21 15.28 -26.60
C ASN A 135 -22.21 15.92 -25.62
N LEU A 136 -21.75 16.92 -24.86
CA LEU A 136 -22.60 17.69 -23.93
C LEU A 136 -23.38 18.73 -24.72
N VAL A 137 -24.64 18.43 -25.02
CA VAL A 137 -25.60 19.47 -25.44
C VAL A 137 -26.11 20.15 -24.17
N ILE A 138 -25.59 21.33 -23.87
CA ILE A 138 -26.07 22.16 -22.75
C ILE A 138 -27.30 22.93 -23.24
N PRO A 139 -28.52 22.65 -22.73
CA PRO A 139 -29.69 23.46 -23.07
C PRO A 139 -29.54 24.84 -22.43
N VAL A 140 -29.48 25.88 -23.27
CA VAL A 140 -29.56 27.27 -22.83
C VAL A 140 -31.05 27.61 -22.67
N PHE A 141 -31.51 27.76 -21.44
CA PHE A 141 -32.84 28.30 -21.15
C PHE A 141 -32.71 29.82 -21.05
N SER A 142 -33.08 30.55 -22.11
CA SER A 142 -33.30 32.00 -22.03
C SER A 142 -34.66 32.25 -21.39
N GLY A 143 -34.68 32.38 -20.07
CA GLY A 143 -35.80 33.00 -19.36
C GLY A 143 -35.50 34.49 -19.26
N GLU A 144 -35.88 35.26 -20.27
CA GLU A 144 -36.05 36.70 -20.11
C GLU A 144 -37.53 36.99 -19.91
N GLU A 145 -37.79 37.84 -18.94
CA GLU A 145 -39.08 38.26 -18.41
C GLU A 145 -39.91 38.94 -19.50
N ASP A 146 -40.98 38.29 -19.97
CA ASP A 146 -42.15 39.01 -20.48
C ASP A 146 -42.93 39.56 -19.26
N LEU A 147 -42.36 40.58 -18.62
CA LEU A 147 -43.11 41.54 -17.81
C LEU A 147 -43.39 42.75 -18.69
N GLU A 148 -44.40 42.64 -19.56
CA GLU A 148 -45.02 43.80 -20.19
C GLU A 148 -46.03 44.42 -19.21
N GLU A 149 -45.91 45.75 -19.02
CA GLU A 149 -46.78 46.62 -18.20
C GLU A 149 -48.26 46.62 -18.60
#